data_AF-A0A4Z1H808-F1
#
_entry.id   AF-A0A4Z1H808-F1
#
_cell.length_a   1.000
_cell.length_b   1.000
_cell.length_c   1.000
_cell.angle_alpha   90.00
_cell.angle_beta   90.00
_cell.angle_gamma   90.00
#
_symmetry.space_group_name_H-M   'P 1'
#
loop_
_entity.id
_entity.type
_entity.pdbx_description
1 polymer ?
#
loop_
_entity_poly.entity_id
_entity_poly.type
_entity_poly.pdbx_seq_one_letter_code
_entity_poly.pdbx_strand_id
1 'polypeptide(L)'
;MYNMTYHTYTLQELVEEPLSVVASRLRSALHPKTSSLIYDTRAFAMLLNSTPDKNTFSYTATLDLSTDIIFSSWAKICIYNLDFNLGLGKPEAVRRPRFNTVESLMFLMPKTPNGEIAAAICLRDEDLKRLQEVNEFRKYGIYIG
;
A
#
# COMPACT_ATOMS: atom_id res chain seq x y z
N MET A 1 17.25 -4.65 -1.53
CA MET A 1 16.54 -3.51 -2.15
C MET A 1 15.71 -4.07 -3.30
N TYR A 2 14.40 -3.86 -3.28
CA TYR A 2 13.43 -4.43 -4.23
C TYR A 2 12.87 -3.34 -5.16
N ASN A 3 11.94 -3.68 -6.06
CA ASN A 3 11.21 -2.73 -6.92
C ASN A 3 10.15 -1.90 -6.16
N MET A 4 10.50 -1.43 -4.97
CA MET A 4 9.63 -0.67 -4.06
C MET A 4 10.42 0.50 -3.47
N THR A 5 9.71 1.53 -3.00
CA THR A 5 10.33 2.63 -2.25
C THR A 5 10.25 2.36 -0.76
N TYR A 6 11.32 2.64 -0.03
CA TYR A 6 11.39 2.53 1.42
C TYR A 6 11.45 3.93 2.02
N HIS A 7 10.73 4.13 3.11
CA HIS A 7 10.72 5.38 3.84
C HIS A 7 10.80 5.05 5.32
N THR A 8 11.71 5.71 6.03
CA THR A 8 11.92 5.52 7.45
C THR A 8 11.65 6.83 8.16
N TYR A 9 10.85 6.75 9.21
CA TYR A 9 10.54 7.85 10.13
C TYR A 9 10.60 7.29 11.54
N THR A 10 10.95 8.13 12.50
CA THR A 10 10.52 7.88 13.87
C THR A 10 9.00 8.13 13.99
N LEU A 11 8.34 7.47 14.95
CA LEU A 11 6.92 7.70 15.19
C LEU A 11 6.63 9.17 15.51
N GLN A 12 7.53 9.82 16.26
CA GLN A 12 7.41 11.23 16.61
C GLN A 12 7.44 12.13 15.37
N GLU A 13 8.42 11.95 14.48
CA GLU A 13 8.48 12.71 13.22
C GLU A 13 7.20 12.56 12.41
N LEU A 14 6.67 11.33 12.29
CA LEU A 14 5.46 11.09 11.49
C LEU A 14 4.22 11.77 12.07
N VAL A 15 4.11 11.86 13.41
CA VAL A 15 2.97 12.48 14.11
C VAL A 15 3.08 14.01 14.11
N GLU A 16 4.28 14.56 14.22
CA GLU A 16 4.50 16.01 14.31
C GLU A 16 4.64 16.69 12.94
N GLU A 17 5.05 15.95 11.90
CA GLU A 17 5.22 16.52 10.56
C GLU A 17 3.87 16.85 9.87
N PRO A 18 3.79 17.98 9.15
CA PRO A 18 2.62 18.26 8.32
C PRO A 18 2.40 17.18 7.26
N LEU A 19 1.14 16.81 7.01
CA LEU A 19 0.76 15.83 5.98
C LEU A 19 1.40 16.13 4.60
N SER A 20 1.55 17.40 4.25
CA SER A 20 2.19 17.84 3.01
C SER A 20 3.67 17.46 2.93
N VAL A 21 4.39 17.47 4.05
CA VAL A 21 5.81 17.09 4.14
C VAL A 21 5.95 15.59 3.94
N VAL A 22 5.17 14.80 4.68
CA VAL A 22 5.14 13.33 4.53
C VAL A 22 4.79 12.94 3.10
N ALA A 23 3.73 13.53 2.53
CA ALA A 23 3.32 13.27 1.14
C ALA A 23 4.40 13.69 0.11
N SER A 24 5.09 14.80 0.33
CA SER A 24 6.18 15.28 -0.54
C SER A 24 7.37 14.31 -0.54
N ARG A 25 7.74 13.77 0.63
CA ARG A 25 8.79 12.75 0.74
C ARG A 25 8.42 11.44 0.03
N LEU A 26 7.18 10.96 0.20
CA LEU A 26 6.68 9.82 -0.58
C LEU A 26 6.77 10.09 -2.09
N ARG A 27 6.47 11.32 -2.53
CA ARG A 27 6.57 11.72 -3.95
C ARG A 27 8.01 11.80 -4.45
N SER A 28 8.95 12.31 -3.65
CA SER A 28 10.34 12.51 -4.08
C SER A 28 11.04 11.18 -4.38
N ALA A 29 10.67 10.10 -3.69
CA ALA A 29 11.15 8.75 -3.96
C ALA A 29 10.67 8.16 -5.30
N LEU A 30 9.74 8.82 -6.00
CA LEU A 30 9.27 8.45 -7.34
C LEU A 30 9.79 9.38 -8.43
N HIS A 31 10.45 10.48 -8.07
CA HIS A 31 10.87 11.48 -9.03
C HIS A 31 12.14 11.01 -9.78
N PRO A 32 12.19 11.04 -11.12
CA PRO A 32 13.28 10.43 -11.89
C PRO A 32 14.68 10.93 -11.57
N LYS A 33 14.81 12.18 -11.10
CA LYS A 33 16.12 12.78 -10.77
C LYS A 33 16.64 12.41 -9.37
N THR A 34 15.76 11.96 -8.47
CA THR A 34 16.09 11.72 -7.06
C THR A 34 15.88 10.26 -6.66
N SER A 35 15.14 9.50 -7.45
CA SER A 35 14.82 8.11 -7.19
C SER A 35 15.86 7.17 -7.79
N SER A 36 16.28 6.17 -7.02
CA SER A 36 17.08 5.02 -7.49
C SER A 36 16.22 3.87 -8.03
N LEU A 37 14.88 4.00 -8.02
CA LEU A 37 13.95 2.88 -8.27
C LEU A 37 14.22 2.09 -9.56
N ILE A 38 14.58 2.78 -10.65
CA ILE A 38 14.92 2.11 -11.93
C ILE A 38 16.19 1.27 -11.79
N TYR A 39 17.22 1.84 -11.15
CA TYR A 39 18.47 1.14 -10.90
C TYR A 39 18.24 -0.04 -9.96
N ASP A 40 17.54 0.16 -8.85
CA ASP A 40 17.27 -0.85 -7.83
C ASP A 40 16.47 -2.01 -8.41
N THR A 41 15.49 -1.72 -9.26
CA THR A 41 14.69 -2.74 -9.97
C THR A 41 15.57 -3.58 -10.89
N ARG A 42 16.47 -2.94 -11.66
CA ARG A 42 17.40 -3.66 -12.56
C ARG A 42 18.42 -4.49 -11.79
N ALA A 43 18.98 -3.92 -10.71
CA ALA A 43 19.92 -4.60 -9.84
C ALA A 43 19.27 -5.82 -9.17
N PHE A 44 18.03 -5.67 -8.67
CA PHE A 44 17.27 -6.77 -8.09
C PHE A 44 16.95 -7.87 -9.13
N ALA A 45 16.52 -7.50 -10.34
CA ALA A 45 16.27 -8.47 -11.41
C ALA A 45 17.55 -9.24 -11.80
N MET A 46 18.69 -8.55 -11.85
CA MET A 46 19.99 -9.19 -12.12
C MET A 46 20.36 -10.17 -11.00
N LEU A 47 20.21 -9.76 -9.73
CA LEU A 47 20.47 -10.60 -8.58
C LEU A 47 19.55 -11.83 -8.53
N LEU A 48 18.25 -11.66 -8.81
CA LEU A 48 17.30 -12.78 -8.93
C LEU A 48 17.71 -13.78 -10.02
N ASN A 49 18.20 -13.27 -11.16
CA ASN A 49 18.64 -14.09 -12.27
C ASN A 49 19.94 -14.86 -11.95
N SER A 50 20.88 -14.22 -11.25
CA SER A 50 22.17 -14.84 -10.89
C SER A 50 22.10 -15.73 -9.65
N THR A 51 21.03 -15.68 -8.87
CA THR A 51 20.87 -16.48 -7.65
C THR A 51 20.13 -17.80 -7.95
N PRO A 52 20.79 -18.97 -7.78
CA PRO A 52 20.16 -20.27 -8.02
C PRO A 52 18.96 -20.51 -7.11
N ASP A 53 19.13 -20.30 -5.80
CA ASP A 53 18.06 -20.44 -4.80
C ASP A 53 17.34 -19.11 -4.53
N LYS A 54 16.13 -19.00 -5.07
CA LYS A 54 15.30 -17.79 -4.96
C LYS A 54 14.53 -17.71 -3.64
N ASN A 55 14.55 -18.76 -2.81
CA ASN A 55 13.88 -18.73 -1.50
C ASN A 55 14.61 -17.82 -0.49
N THR A 56 15.81 -17.37 -0.83
CA THR A 56 16.60 -16.43 -0.04
C THR A 56 16.04 -15.00 -0.06
N PHE A 57 15.12 -14.69 -1.00
CA PHE A 57 14.51 -13.36 -1.10
C PHE A 57 13.18 -13.31 -0.36
N SER A 58 13.02 -12.31 0.49
CA SER A 58 11.73 -11.93 1.07
C SER A 58 11.57 -10.40 1.11
N TYR A 59 10.45 -9.92 0.58
CA TYR A 59 10.08 -8.50 0.55
C TYR A 59 9.85 -7.90 1.93
N THR A 60 9.62 -8.75 2.93
CA THR A 60 9.26 -8.35 4.30
C THR A 60 10.30 -8.81 5.33
N ALA A 61 11.43 -9.36 4.90
CA ALA A 61 12.44 -9.97 5.77
C ALA A 61 12.98 -9.04 6.87
N THR A 62 13.05 -7.74 6.57
CA THR A 62 13.66 -6.74 7.46
C THR A 62 12.63 -5.86 8.16
N LEU A 63 11.33 -6.13 7.99
CA LEU A 63 10.27 -5.29 8.54
C LEU A 63 9.89 -5.76 9.94
N ASP A 64 9.74 -4.82 10.86
CA ASP A 64 9.08 -5.02 12.14
C ASP A 64 7.59 -4.69 11.96
N LEU A 65 6.74 -5.71 11.83
CA LEU A 65 5.31 -5.50 11.56
C LEU A 65 4.56 -4.81 12.70
N SER A 66 5.16 -4.66 13.89
CA SER A 66 4.56 -3.91 14.99
C SER A 66 4.65 -2.39 14.81
N THR A 67 5.52 -1.91 13.90
CA THR A 67 5.73 -0.48 13.62
C THR A 67 5.77 -0.13 12.14
N ASP A 68 6.22 -1.05 11.28
CA ASP A 68 6.41 -0.84 9.85
C ASP A 68 5.14 -1.14 9.07
N ILE A 69 4.85 -0.32 8.05
CA ILE A 69 3.66 -0.47 7.19
C ILE A 69 4.06 -1.02 5.83
N ILE A 70 3.33 -2.04 5.37
CA ILE A 70 3.42 -2.55 4.00
C ILE A 70 2.20 -2.04 3.22
N PHE A 71 2.42 -1.27 2.16
CA PHE A 71 1.34 -0.61 1.43
C PHE A 71 1.40 -0.87 -0.07
N SER A 72 0.27 -1.26 -0.66
CA SER A 72 0.13 -1.45 -2.11
C SER A 72 -1.13 -0.77 -2.65
N SER A 73 -0.97 0.13 -3.62
CA SER A 73 -2.10 0.85 -4.21
C SER A 73 -2.55 0.22 -5.53
N TRP A 74 -3.79 -0.25 -5.58
CA TRP A 74 -4.46 -0.72 -6.81
C TRP A 74 -5.36 0.35 -7.43
N ALA A 75 -5.34 1.58 -6.90
CA ALA A 75 -6.24 2.66 -7.31
C ALA A 75 -6.16 3.03 -8.80
N LYS A 76 -5.05 2.69 -9.47
CA LYS A 76 -4.84 2.91 -10.92
C LYS A 76 -5.28 1.72 -11.80
N ILE A 77 -5.67 0.59 -11.21
CA ILE A 77 -6.12 -0.58 -11.98
C ILE A 77 -7.54 -0.31 -12.51
N CYS A 78 -7.71 -0.29 -13.83
CA CYS A 78 -8.96 0.07 -14.50
C CYS A 78 -9.95 -1.10 -14.65
N ILE A 79 -10.11 -1.91 -13.60
CA ILE A 79 -10.96 -3.13 -13.63
C ILE A 79 -12.47 -2.84 -13.68
N TYR A 80 -12.89 -1.65 -13.23
CA TYR A 80 -14.28 -1.17 -13.37
C TYR A 80 -14.73 -1.00 -14.83
N ASN A 81 -13.82 -1.06 -15.80
CA ASN A 81 -14.15 -0.99 -17.23
C ASN A 81 -14.37 -2.36 -17.89
N LEU A 82 -14.22 -3.46 -17.16
CA LEU A 82 -14.37 -4.81 -17.70
C LEU A 82 -15.82 -5.30 -17.51
N ASP A 83 -16.56 -5.49 -18.60
CA ASP A 83 -17.94 -6.02 -18.59
C ASP A 83 -18.04 -7.54 -18.82
N PHE A 84 -16.95 -8.15 -19.31
CA PHE A 84 -16.84 -9.56 -19.69
C PHE A 84 -17.94 -10.06 -20.64
N ASN A 85 -18.69 -9.16 -21.30
CA ASN A 85 -19.84 -9.48 -22.17
C ASN A 85 -20.90 -10.41 -21.55
N LEU A 86 -21.11 -10.35 -20.23
CA LEU A 86 -22.07 -11.22 -19.54
C LEU A 86 -23.52 -10.72 -19.55
N GLY A 87 -23.79 -9.55 -20.14
CA GLY A 87 -25.11 -8.90 -20.10
C GLY A 87 -25.48 -8.27 -18.75
N LEU A 88 -24.55 -8.25 -17.79
CA LEU A 88 -24.74 -7.70 -16.43
C LEU A 88 -24.27 -6.25 -16.27
N GLY A 89 -23.62 -5.68 -17.29
CA GLY A 89 -22.99 -4.38 -17.23
C GLY A 89 -21.59 -4.40 -16.59
N LYS A 90 -21.15 -3.24 -16.08
CA LYS A 90 -19.85 -3.08 -15.42
C LYS A 90 -19.91 -3.50 -13.94
N PRO A 91 -18.76 -3.78 -13.30
CA PRO A 91 -18.75 -4.18 -11.89
C PRO A 91 -19.34 -3.09 -10.99
N GLU A 92 -20.27 -3.48 -10.12
CA GLU A 92 -20.80 -2.59 -9.07
C GLU A 92 -19.73 -2.30 -8.01
N ALA A 93 -19.01 -3.33 -7.57
CA ALA A 93 -17.92 -3.22 -6.62
C ALA A 93 -16.76 -4.14 -6.99
N VAL A 94 -15.54 -3.66 -6.76
CA VAL A 94 -14.33 -4.48 -6.81
C VAL A 94 -13.68 -4.47 -5.44
N ARG A 95 -13.50 -5.66 -4.87
CA ARG A 95 -13.03 -5.89 -3.50
C ARG A 95 -11.96 -6.97 -3.51
N ARG A 96 -11.03 -6.87 -2.57
CA ARG A 96 -10.03 -7.91 -2.32
C ARG A 96 -10.62 -8.94 -1.34
N PRO A 97 -10.54 -10.25 -1.63
CA PRO A 97 -10.97 -11.29 -0.69
C PRO A 97 -10.24 -11.19 0.66
N ARG A 98 -10.93 -11.59 1.73
CA ARG A 98 -10.31 -11.79 3.05
C ARG A 98 -9.39 -13.01 2.98
N PHE A 99 -8.29 -12.94 3.73
CA PHE A 99 -7.27 -13.98 3.85
C PHE A 99 -6.68 -13.89 5.26
N ASN A 100 -5.75 -14.78 5.60
CA ASN A 100 -5.09 -14.77 6.90
C ASN A 100 -4.50 -13.38 7.19
N THR A 101 -4.73 -12.88 8.40
CA THR A 101 -4.31 -11.55 8.83
C THR A 101 -2.80 -11.42 8.76
N VAL A 102 -2.32 -10.35 8.14
CA VAL A 102 -0.91 -9.95 8.11
C VAL A 102 -0.88 -8.53 8.67
N GLU A 103 -0.40 -8.39 9.90
CA GLU A 103 -0.30 -7.10 10.58
C GLU A 103 0.43 -6.08 9.70
N SER A 104 -0.07 -4.84 9.72
CA SER A 104 0.45 -3.69 9.01
C SER A 104 0.43 -3.78 7.47
N LEU A 105 -0.20 -4.80 6.90
CA LEU A 105 -0.45 -4.90 5.47
C LEU A 105 -1.70 -4.11 5.07
N MET A 106 -1.54 -3.23 4.08
CA MET A 106 -2.56 -2.31 3.63
C MET A 106 -2.67 -2.27 2.11
N PHE A 107 -3.90 -2.12 1.62
CA PHE A 107 -4.19 -1.97 0.19
C PHE A 107 -5.18 -0.85 -0.09
N LEU A 108 -4.95 -0.08 -1.15
CA LEU A 108 -6.03 0.70 -1.77
C LEU A 108 -6.67 -0.12 -2.89
N MET A 109 -7.99 -0.24 -2.86
CA MET A 109 -8.75 -0.89 -3.92
C MET A 109 -8.74 -0.06 -5.21
N PRO A 110 -9.07 -0.67 -6.36
CA PRO A 110 -9.35 0.08 -7.59
C PRO A 110 -10.31 1.23 -7.33
N LYS A 111 -9.98 2.40 -7.87
CA LYS A 111 -10.81 3.59 -7.71
C LYS A 111 -12.11 3.41 -8.48
N THR A 112 -13.24 3.72 -7.85
CA THR A 112 -14.54 3.67 -8.52
C THR A 112 -14.62 4.76 -9.60
N PRO A 113 -15.56 4.65 -10.57
CA PRO A 113 -15.78 5.71 -11.55
C PRO A 113 -16.07 7.09 -10.92
N ASN A 114 -16.70 7.11 -9.75
CA ASN A 114 -17.03 8.34 -9.00
C ASN A 114 -15.86 8.86 -8.16
N GLY A 115 -14.70 8.19 -8.17
CA GLY A 115 -13.49 8.62 -7.47
C GLY A 115 -13.33 8.04 -6.06
N GLU A 116 -14.27 7.25 -5.56
CA GLU A 116 -14.16 6.58 -4.25
C GLU A 116 -13.03 5.55 -4.26
N ILE A 117 -12.33 5.43 -3.12
CA ILE A 117 -11.29 4.42 -2.89
C ILE A 117 -11.57 3.75 -1.56
N ALA A 118 -11.77 2.43 -1.57
CA ALA A 118 -11.78 1.63 -0.35
C ALA A 118 -10.35 1.29 0.07
N ALA A 119 -10.05 1.40 1.36
CA ALA A 119 -8.78 0.97 1.93
C ALA A 119 -8.99 -0.31 2.77
N ALA A 120 -8.24 -1.35 2.47
CA ALA A 120 -8.15 -2.54 3.32
C ALA A 120 -6.94 -2.38 4.25
N ILE A 121 -7.15 -2.39 5.55
CA ILE A 121 -6.13 -2.12 6.58
C ILE A 121 -6.16 -3.28 7.58
N CYS A 122 -5.02 -3.95 7.76
CA CYS A 122 -4.86 -5.02 8.74
C CYS A 122 -4.02 -4.51 9.92
N LEU A 123 -4.61 -4.47 11.11
CA LEU A 123 -3.97 -3.99 12.35
C LEU A 123 -4.29 -4.97 13.47
N ARG A 124 -3.57 -4.84 14.60
CA ARG A 124 -3.98 -5.45 15.87
C ARG A 124 -5.33 -4.90 16.31
N ASP A 125 -6.09 -5.69 17.06
CA ASP A 125 -7.42 -5.31 17.51
C ASP A 125 -7.44 -4.00 18.31
N GLU A 126 -6.44 -3.79 19.17
CA GLU A 126 -6.28 -2.55 19.94
C GLU A 126 -6.02 -1.32 19.08
N ASP A 127 -5.19 -1.44 18.04
CA ASP A 127 -4.87 -0.35 17.12
C ASP A 127 -6.07 -0.03 16.22
N LEU A 128 -6.78 -1.05 15.74
CA LEU A 128 -8.00 -0.86 14.95
C LEU A 128 -9.09 -0.15 15.76
N LYS A 129 -9.31 -0.56 17.02
CA LYS A 129 -10.28 0.10 17.92
C LYS A 129 -9.93 1.57 18.12
N ARG A 130 -8.66 1.87 18.42
CA ARG A 130 -8.18 3.26 18.58
C ARG A 130 -8.37 4.05 17.30
N LEU A 131 -8.02 3.50 16.13
CA LEU A 131 -8.17 4.18 14.85
C LEU A 131 -9.64 4.52 14.55
N GLN A 132 -10.57 3.64 14.92
CA GLN A 132 -12.01 3.87 14.77
C GLN A 132 -12.54 4.99 15.69
N GLU A 133 -11.85 5.31 16.77
CA GLU A 133 -12.23 6.36 17.73
C GLU A 133 -11.64 7.74 17.39
N VAL A 134 -10.56 7.79 16.59
CA VAL A 134 -9.88 9.05 16.23
C VAL A 134 -10.73 9.88 15.25
N ASN A 135 -11.19 11.04 15.71
CA ASN A 135 -12.00 11.98 14.94
C ASN A 135 -11.34 12.44 13.63
N GLU A 136 -10.01 12.63 13.64
CA GLU A 136 -9.28 13.05 12.45
C GLU A 136 -9.37 12.01 11.33
N PHE A 137 -9.31 10.71 11.65
CA PHE A 137 -9.45 9.65 10.66
C PHE A 137 -10.90 9.55 10.16
N ARG A 138 -11.87 9.61 11.07
CA ARG A 138 -13.31 9.56 10.74
C ARG A 138 -13.80 10.74 9.91
N LYS A 139 -13.09 11.87 9.94
CA LYS A 139 -13.38 13.03 9.07
C LYS A 139 -13.22 12.70 7.59
N TYR A 140 -12.30 11.78 7.24
CA TYR A 140 -11.95 11.48 5.86
C TYR A 140 -12.39 10.08 5.39
N GLY A 141 -12.75 9.19 6.31
CA GLY A 141 -13.08 7.80 5.99
C GLY A 141 -14.29 7.26 6.75
N ILE A 142 -14.96 6.29 6.14
CA ILE A 142 -16.08 5.55 6.73
C ILE A 142 -15.60 4.11 6.94
N TYR A 143 -15.78 3.58 8.15
CA TYR A 143 -15.47 2.19 8.46
C TYR A 143 -16.55 1.27 7.87
N ILE A 144 -16.13 0.24 7.15
CA ILE A 144 -17.01 -0.69 6.42
C ILE A 144 -16.85 -2.16 6.80
N GLY A 145 -15.87 -2.50 7.66
CA GLY A 145 -15.64 -3.87 8.17
C GLY A 145 -14.31 -4.50 7.77
#